data_AF-A0A0G0VSJ6-F1
#
_entry.id   AF-A0A0G0VSJ6-F1
#
_cell.length_a   1.000
_cell.length_b   1.000
_cell.length_c   1.000
_cell.angle_alpha   90.00
_cell.angle_beta   90.00
_cell.angle_gamma   90.00
#
_symmetry.space_group_name_H-M   'P 1'
#
loop_
_entity.id
_entity.type
_entity.pdbx_description
1 polymer ?
#
loop_
_entity_poly.entity_id
_entity_poly.type
_entity_poly.pdbx_seq_one_letter_code
_entity_poly.pdbx_strand_id
1 'polypeptide(L)'
;MLTVSWVLEQSFLTLTATINFLIIVSMYKFLPKSKNYLLLISIFVLFSVGKSFALETNTAFSLQLKDNIGNAGDIVTYKDGQYSISAEKYDTQMFGVIVDKPITSLEDINLTDYKLVSSFGEAVLNVSNRDGEIKEGDYITSSDIPGVGVRANESGQILGIALEDYSPSNSEDIGQILVFVDIKTSFIDKKISKNLLEILKTSLTSPFMTPIEALRYLLAILTVFASFVIGFSSFGKITGTSVEALGRNPMAGNSIRRVVIFNFVLTVIIMAVGLAIAYFVLVL
;
A
#
# COMPACT_ATOMS: atom_id res chain seq x y z
N MET A 1 6.58 14.78 18.53
CA MET A 1 7.99 14.41 18.31
C MET A 1 8.80 15.51 17.59
N LEU A 2 8.16 16.44 16.87
CA LEU A 2 8.82 17.56 16.18
C LEU A 2 9.26 18.74 17.08
N THR A 3 8.63 18.94 18.25
CA THR A 3 9.00 20.00 19.21
C THR A 3 10.32 19.73 19.95
N VAL A 4 10.72 18.46 20.08
CA VAL A 4 11.94 18.07 20.80
C VAL A 4 13.18 18.28 19.92
N SER A 5 13.07 18.08 18.60
CA SER A 5 14.19 18.29 17.66
C SER A 5 14.61 19.76 17.58
N TRP A 6 13.63 20.67 17.52
CA TRP A 6 13.88 22.13 17.46
C TRP A 6 14.59 22.67 18.72
N VAL A 7 14.21 22.19 19.90
CA VAL A 7 14.82 22.61 21.17
C VAL A 7 16.21 21.99 21.35
N LEU A 8 16.42 20.76 20.89
CA LEU A 8 17.73 20.11 20.91
C LEU A 8 18.72 20.79 19.94
N GLU A 9 18.25 21.28 18.80
CA GLU A 9 19.09 21.94 17.80
C GLU A 9 19.48 23.38 18.21
N GLN A 10 18.55 24.15 18.80
CA GLN A 10 18.87 25.44 19.43
C GLN A 10 19.82 25.29 20.64
N SER A 11 19.64 24.24 21.45
CA SER A 11 20.55 23.99 22.58
C SER A 11 21.93 23.51 22.11
N PHE A 12 22.03 22.72 21.05
CA PHE A 12 23.32 22.34 20.45
C PHE A 12 24.05 23.54 19.83
N LEU A 13 23.34 24.42 19.12
CA LEU A 13 23.89 25.66 18.54
C LEU A 13 24.38 26.64 19.61
N THR A 14 23.64 26.77 20.72
CA THR A 14 24.06 27.64 21.84
C THR A 14 25.21 27.03 22.65
N LEU A 15 25.26 25.70 22.81
CA LEU A 15 26.37 25.01 23.49
C LEU A 15 27.66 25.04 22.66
N THR A 16 27.57 24.82 21.34
CA THR A 16 28.72 24.97 20.44
C THR A 16 29.17 26.43 20.35
N ALA A 17 28.26 27.40 20.30
CA ALA A 17 28.61 28.81 20.33
C ALA A 17 29.33 29.22 21.63
N THR A 18 28.90 28.72 22.79
CA THR A 18 29.53 29.04 24.09
C THR A 18 30.87 28.33 24.30
N ILE A 19 31.01 27.08 23.86
CA ILE A 19 32.29 26.35 23.89
C ILE A 19 33.29 27.00 22.93
N ASN A 20 32.87 27.36 21.71
CA ASN A 20 33.70 28.07 20.75
C ASN A 20 34.12 29.45 21.28
N PHE A 21 33.22 30.19 21.95
CA PHE A 21 33.54 31.45 22.59
C PHE A 21 34.59 31.30 23.70
N LEU A 22 34.48 30.27 24.55
CA LEU A 22 35.42 30.01 25.64
C LEU A 22 36.82 29.62 25.11
N ILE A 23 36.87 28.80 24.06
CA ILE A 23 38.13 28.40 23.40
C ILE A 23 38.80 29.61 22.74
N ILE A 24 38.03 30.49 22.09
CA ILE A 24 38.54 31.72 21.46
C ILE A 24 39.11 32.70 22.51
N VAL A 25 38.42 32.89 23.64
CA VAL A 25 38.91 33.75 24.73
C VAL A 25 40.18 33.17 25.38
N SER A 26 40.28 31.84 25.49
CA SER A 26 41.46 31.15 26.01
C SER A 26 42.66 31.29 25.05
N MET A 27 42.45 31.13 23.74
CA MET A 27 43.49 31.31 22.73
C MET A 27 43.96 32.76 22.61
N TYR A 28 43.06 33.74 22.72
CA TYR A 28 43.41 35.18 22.64
C TYR A 28 44.35 35.63 23.77
N LYS A 29 44.25 35.02 24.96
CA LYS A 29 45.14 35.31 26.09
C LYS A 29 46.55 34.72 25.95
N PHE A 30 46.74 33.73 25.08
CA PHE A 30 47.97 32.92 25.05
C PHE A 30 48.91 33.21 23.85
N LEU A 31 48.54 34.09 22.92
CA LEU A 31 49.31 34.37 21.70
C LEU A 31 49.93 35.79 21.68
N PRO A 32 51.18 35.97 21.21
CA PRO A 32 51.84 37.26 21.10
C PRO A 32 51.14 38.17 20.06
N LYS A 33 51.09 39.48 20.34
CA LYS A 33 50.27 40.50 19.64
C LYS A 33 50.30 40.49 18.10
N SER A 34 51.34 39.96 17.45
CA SER A 34 51.43 39.86 15.99
C SER A 34 50.62 38.72 15.36
N LYS A 35 50.25 37.68 16.12
CA LYS A 35 49.46 36.52 15.61
C LYS A 35 47.95 36.66 15.81
N ASN A 36 47.49 37.71 16.50
CA ASN A 36 46.06 37.95 16.78
C ASN A 36 45.26 38.29 15.51
N TYR A 37 45.89 38.90 14.50
CA TYR A 37 45.24 39.20 13.21
C TYR A 37 44.97 37.93 12.39
N LEU A 38 45.85 36.94 12.44
CA LEU A 38 45.65 35.64 11.78
C LEU A 38 44.48 34.86 12.38
N LEU A 39 44.32 34.92 13.71
CA LEU A 39 43.19 34.30 14.40
C LEU A 39 41.86 35.01 14.08
N LEU A 40 41.87 36.33 13.97
CA LEU A 40 40.71 37.13 13.54
C LEU A 40 40.30 36.84 12.09
N ILE A 41 41.26 36.68 11.18
CA ILE A 41 41.00 36.29 9.78
C ILE A 41 40.45 34.86 9.71
N SER A 42 41.02 33.92 10.46
CA SER A 42 40.52 32.55 10.58
C SER A 42 39.07 32.50 11.10
N ILE A 43 38.74 33.32 12.11
CA ILE A 43 37.38 33.45 12.65
C ILE A 43 36.42 34.08 11.63
N PHE A 44 36.86 35.09 10.87
CA PHE A 44 36.04 35.71 9.84
C PHE A 44 35.72 34.75 8.68
N VAL A 45 36.69 33.91 8.29
CA VAL A 45 36.49 32.84 7.31
C VAL A 45 35.54 31.76 7.86
N LEU A 46 35.66 31.40 9.15
CA LEU A 46 34.76 30.45 9.80
C LEU A 46 33.35 31.01 10.04
N PHE A 47 33.16 32.34 10.09
CA PHE A 47 31.83 32.98 10.15
C PHE A 47 31.23 33.25 8.76
N SER A 48 32.01 33.07 7.69
CA SER A 48 31.54 33.18 6.31
C SER A 48 30.90 31.90 5.79
N VAL A 49 30.47 30.98 6.67
CA VAL A 49 29.71 29.79 6.26
C VAL A 49 28.46 30.27 5.53
N GLY A 50 28.38 29.94 4.24
CA GLY A 50 27.28 30.33 3.37
C GLY A 50 25.95 29.95 4.00
N LYS A 51 24.94 30.81 3.82
CA LYS A 51 23.56 30.45 4.19
C LYS A 51 23.19 29.19 3.43
N SER A 52 23.07 28.06 4.11
CA SER A 52 22.50 26.85 3.55
C SER A 52 20.99 27.08 3.40
N PHE A 53 20.53 27.16 2.17
CA PHE A 53 19.10 27.09 1.87
C PHE A 53 18.73 25.60 1.88
N ALA A 54 17.84 25.21 2.79
CA ALA A 54 17.18 23.91 2.68
C ALA A 54 16.31 23.96 1.42
N LEU A 55 16.59 23.08 0.46
CA LEU A 55 15.79 22.96 -0.75
C LEU A 55 14.62 22.03 -0.46
N GLU A 56 13.41 22.54 -0.59
CA GLU A 56 12.20 21.72 -0.55
C GLU A 56 12.24 20.73 -1.73
N THR A 57 11.96 19.45 -1.47
CA THR A 57 12.14 18.35 -2.43
C THR A 57 11.05 18.24 -3.49
N ASN A 58 10.17 19.24 -3.60
CA ASN A 58 9.07 19.23 -4.56
C ASN A 58 9.57 19.75 -5.93
N THR A 59 9.82 18.82 -6.85
CA THR A 59 10.20 19.13 -8.23
C THR A 59 9.13 18.61 -9.17
N ALA A 60 8.56 19.50 -9.99
CA ALA A 60 7.61 19.12 -11.04
C ALA A 60 8.31 18.87 -12.37
N PHE A 61 7.81 17.93 -13.16
CA PHE A 61 8.31 17.61 -14.49
C PHE A 61 7.30 18.02 -15.56
N SER A 62 7.79 18.52 -16.70
CA SER A 62 6.94 18.77 -17.87
C SER A 62 6.52 17.45 -18.54
N LEU A 63 5.23 17.16 -18.54
CA LEU A 63 4.66 15.96 -19.18
C LEU A 63 3.63 16.35 -20.23
N GLN A 64 3.63 15.62 -21.35
CA GLN A 64 2.60 15.76 -22.37
C GLN A 64 1.44 14.81 -22.05
N LEU A 65 0.33 15.38 -21.62
CA LEU A 65 -0.90 14.63 -21.36
C LEU A 65 -1.68 14.41 -22.65
N LYS A 66 -2.43 13.31 -22.70
CA LYS A 66 -3.39 13.03 -23.77
C LYS A 66 -4.33 14.22 -23.95
N ASP A 67 -4.37 14.75 -25.18
CA ASP A 67 -5.16 15.91 -25.58
C ASP A 67 -4.88 17.20 -24.78
N ASN A 68 -3.78 17.24 -24.00
CA ASN A 68 -3.41 18.33 -23.08
C ASN A 68 -4.55 18.73 -22.10
N ILE A 69 -5.36 17.76 -21.69
CA ILE A 69 -6.50 17.95 -20.78
C ILE A 69 -6.02 17.84 -19.33
N GLY A 70 -6.45 18.77 -18.48
CA GLY A 70 -6.16 18.75 -17.04
C GLY A 70 -5.99 20.14 -16.43
N ASN A 71 -6.47 20.28 -15.20
CA ASN A 71 -6.36 21.49 -14.38
C ASN A 71 -5.40 21.24 -13.21
N ALA A 72 -4.96 22.32 -12.58
CA ALA A 72 -4.21 22.24 -11.33
C ALA A 72 -4.97 21.43 -10.28
N GLY A 73 -4.24 20.54 -9.60
CA GLY A 73 -4.78 19.62 -8.62
C GLY A 73 -5.40 18.36 -9.20
N ASP A 74 -5.39 18.15 -10.51
CA ASP A 74 -5.85 16.89 -11.08
C ASP A 74 -4.80 15.78 -10.95
N ILE A 75 -5.26 14.57 -10.62
CA ILE A 75 -4.45 13.35 -10.57
C ILE A 75 -4.16 12.83 -11.98
N VAL A 76 -2.90 12.54 -12.26
CA VAL A 76 -2.40 12.00 -13.52
C VAL A 76 -2.04 10.52 -13.36
N THR A 77 -2.36 9.71 -14.36
CA THR A 77 -2.01 8.30 -14.48
C THR A 77 -1.15 8.06 -15.71
N TYR A 78 -0.32 7.02 -15.70
CA TYR A 78 0.51 6.60 -16.82
C TYR A 78 0.13 5.19 -17.29
N LYS A 79 -0.65 5.12 -18.37
CA LYS A 79 -1.22 3.87 -18.90
C LYS A 79 -0.97 3.77 -20.40
N ASP A 80 -0.63 2.57 -20.86
CA ASP A 80 -0.38 2.27 -22.28
C ASP A 80 0.64 3.21 -22.96
N GLY A 81 1.62 3.69 -22.18
CA GLY A 81 2.67 4.59 -22.68
C GLY A 81 2.28 6.07 -22.73
N GLN A 82 1.10 6.45 -22.24
CA GLN A 82 0.58 7.82 -22.31
C GLN A 82 0.18 8.34 -20.92
N TYR A 83 0.40 9.63 -20.67
CA TYR A 83 -0.10 10.32 -19.49
C TYR A 83 -1.53 10.80 -19.73
N SER A 84 -2.45 10.56 -18.79
CA SER A 84 -3.82 11.06 -18.85
C SER A 84 -4.37 11.36 -17.47
N ILE A 85 -5.51 12.04 -17.40
CA ILE A 85 -6.21 12.23 -16.14
C ILE A 85 -6.73 10.89 -15.61
N SER A 86 -6.47 10.62 -14.33
CA SER A 86 -6.99 9.44 -13.64
C SER A 86 -8.50 9.53 -13.51
N ALA A 87 -9.24 8.52 -13.94
CA ALA A 87 -10.69 8.41 -13.79
C ALA A 87 -11.12 7.06 -13.19
N GLU A 88 -10.14 6.30 -12.67
CA GLU A 88 -10.36 5.01 -12.03
C GLU A 88 -10.12 5.13 -10.52
N LYS A 89 -10.99 4.50 -9.72
CA LYS A 89 -10.85 4.47 -8.27
C LYS A 89 -9.71 3.53 -7.87
N TYR A 90 -8.82 3.97 -6.98
CA TYR A 90 -7.60 3.23 -6.62
C TYR A 90 -6.73 2.86 -7.83
N ASP A 91 -6.55 3.80 -8.76
CA ASP A 91 -5.74 3.60 -9.96
C ASP A 91 -4.31 3.19 -9.59
N THR A 92 -3.95 1.97 -9.95
CA THR A 92 -2.61 1.40 -9.66
C THR A 92 -1.48 2.06 -10.45
N GLN A 93 -1.81 2.83 -11.49
CA GLN A 93 -0.88 3.50 -12.38
C GLN A 93 -0.82 5.03 -12.16
N MET A 94 -1.30 5.51 -11.01
CA MET A 94 -1.13 6.92 -10.60
C MET A 94 0.33 7.35 -10.70
N PHE A 95 0.55 8.50 -11.32
CA PHE A 95 1.87 9.06 -11.56
C PHE A 95 2.15 10.31 -10.72
N GLY A 96 1.16 11.18 -10.54
CA GLY A 96 1.36 12.45 -9.82
C GLY A 96 0.15 13.38 -9.90
N VAL A 97 0.37 14.63 -9.53
CA VAL A 97 -0.66 15.69 -9.50
C VAL A 97 -0.19 16.86 -10.38
N ILE A 98 -1.10 17.46 -11.15
CA ILE A 98 -0.81 18.66 -11.94
C ILE A 98 -0.60 19.86 -11.01
N VAL A 99 0.51 20.57 -11.16
CA VAL A 99 0.88 21.74 -10.35
C VAL A 99 1.10 22.94 -11.25
N ASP A 100 0.39 24.06 -11.05
CA ASP A 100 0.53 25.25 -11.89
C ASP A 100 1.81 26.05 -11.62
N LYS A 101 2.22 26.17 -10.35
CA LYS A 101 3.33 27.03 -9.91
C LYS A 101 4.23 26.31 -8.91
N PRO A 102 4.99 25.30 -9.35
CA PRO A 102 5.95 24.63 -8.47
C PRO A 102 7.11 25.57 -8.14
N ILE A 103 7.78 25.32 -7.02
CA ILE A 103 8.98 26.06 -6.62
C ILE A 103 10.16 25.71 -7.55
N THR A 104 10.25 24.42 -7.92
CA THR A 104 11.26 23.90 -8.84
C THR A 104 10.56 23.09 -9.94
N SER A 105 10.87 23.40 -11.20
CA SER A 105 10.42 22.62 -12.35
C SER A 105 11.59 22.18 -13.22
N LEU A 106 11.46 20.98 -13.79
CA LEU A 106 12.33 20.47 -14.84
C LEU A 106 11.50 20.37 -16.12
N GLU A 107 11.76 21.30 -17.02
CA GLU A 107 11.00 21.50 -18.25
C GLU A 107 11.82 21.08 -19.46
N ASP A 108 11.24 20.22 -20.30
CA ASP A 108 11.80 19.86 -21.59
C ASP A 108 11.51 20.98 -22.59
N ILE A 109 12.59 21.65 -23.00
CA ILE A 109 12.55 22.75 -23.97
C ILE A 109 11.99 22.36 -25.34
N ASN A 110 11.92 21.05 -25.65
CA ASN A 110 11.40 20.55 -26.93
C ASN A 110 9.90 20.22 -26.88
N LEU A 111 9.30 20.16 -25.69
CA LEU A 111 7.88 19.88 -25.54
C LEU A 111 7.08 21.17 -25.75
N THR A 112 6.21 21.15 -26.75
CA THR A 112 5.11 22.11 -26.90
C THR A 112 3.86 21.51 -26.23
N ASP A 113 3.09 22.33 -25.51
CA ASP A 113 1.86 21.91 -24.83
C ASP A 113 2.06 20.81 -23.77
N TYR A 114 2.69 21.19 -22.65
CA TYR A 114 2.91 20.32 -21.48
C TYR A 114 2.16 20.82 -20.24
N LYS A 115 2.01 19.92 -19.27
CA LYS A 115 1.61 20.22 -17.89
C LYS A 115 2.76 19.89 -16.95
N LEU A 116 2.90 20.67 -15.90
CA LEU A 116 3.85 20.39 -14.83
C LEU A 116 3.19 19.42 -13.85
N VAL A 117 3.84 18.30 -13.59
CA VAL A 117 3.32 17.24 -12.72
C VAL A 117 4.34 16.94 -11.63
N SER A 118 3.89 16.93 -10.37
CA SER A 118 4.70 16.49 -9.24
C SER A 118 4.26 15.11 -8.76
N SER A 119 5.23 14.21 -8.59
CA SER A 119 5.02 12.85 -8.09
C SER A 119 5.37 12.71 -6.61
N PHE A 120 5.92 13.76 -5.98
CA PHE A 120 6.37 13.72 -4.60
C PHE A 120 6.44 15.12 -3.99
N GLY A 121 6.02 15.25 -2.72
CA GLY A 121 6.06 16.49 -1.96
C GLY A 121 4.68 17.13 -1.78
N GLU A 122 4.64 18.39 -1.35
CA GLU A 122 3.37 19.08 -1.09
C GLU A 122 2.73 19.56 -2.39
N ALA A 123 1.47 19.20 -2.63
CA ALA A 123 0.72 19.68 -3.78
C ALA A 123 -0.72 19.99 -3.39
N VAL A 124 -1.29 21.00 -4.04
CA VAL A 124 -2.72 21.28 -3.97
C VAL A 124 -3.44 20.24 -4.82
N LEU A 125 -4.41 19.55 -4.25
CA LEU A 125 -5.15 18.46 -4.88
C LEU A 125 -6.65 18.79 -4.93
N ASN A 126 -7.28 18.51 -6.06
CA ASN A 126 -8.75 18.54 -6.17
C ASN A 126 -9.32 17.32 -5.46
N VAL A 127 -10.22 17.53 -4.50
CA VAL A 127 -10.82 16.45 -3.70
C VAL A 127 -12.34 16.56 -3.62
N SER A 128 -12.99 15.42 -3.38
CA SER A 128 -14.43 15.36 -3.06
C SER A 128 -14.68 14.55 -1.79
N ASN A 129 -15.82 14.78 -1.13
CA ASN A 129 -16.21 14.01 0.06
C ASN A 129 -16.96 12.70 -0.27
N ARG A 130 -16.97 12.27 -1.54
CA ARG A 130 -17.77 11.12 -2.02
C ARG A 130 -17.58 9.85 -1.20
N ASP A 131 -16.36 9.62 -0.70
CA ASP A 131 -16.00 8.49 0.16
C ASP A 131 -15.94 8.85 1.67
N GLY A 132 -16.51 9.98 2.04
CA GLY A 132 -16.60 10.56 3.38
C GLY A 132 -15.76 11.83 3.55
N GLU A 133 -15.95 12.48 4.70
CA GLU A 133 -15.14 13.63 5.13
C GLU A 133 -13.65 13.28 5.14
N ILE A 134 -12.83 14.19 4.64
CA ILE A 134 -11.37 14.10 4.69
C ILE A 134 -10.89 14.91 5.88
N LYS A 135 -10.01 14.31 6.69
CA LYS A 135 -9.35 14.97 7.80
C LYS A 135 -7.84 14.99 7.59
N GLU A 136 -7.17 15.93 8.23
CA GLU A 136 -5.71 15.96 8.31
C GLU A 136 -5.19 14.58 8.79
N GLY A 137 -4.23 14.02 8.05
CA GLY A 137 -3.68 12.70 8.29
C GLY A 137 -4.41 11.54 7.59
N ASP A 138 -5.57 11.77 6.98
CA ASP A 138 -6.25 10.75 6.18
C ASP A 138 -5.47 10.45 4.91
N TYR A 139 -5.50 9.19 4.49
CA TYR A 139 -4.95 8.80 3.19
C TYR A 139 -5.89 9.19 2.05
N ILE A 140 -5.32 9.67 0.95
CA ILE A 140 -6.05 10.08 -0.25
C ILE A 140 -5.71 9.18 -1.44
N THR A 141 -6.71 8.78 -2.20
CA THR A 141 -6.60 7.93 -3.41
C THR A 141 -7.33 8.58 -4.58
N SER A 142 -7.12 8.09 -5.81
CA SER A 142 -7.92 8.47 -6.98
C SER A 142 -9.37 7.99 -6.86
N SER A 143 -10.27 8.70 -7.54
CA SER A 143 -11.70 8.40 -7.60
C SER A 143 -12.19 8.11 -9.02
N ASP A 144 -13.49 7.84 -9.13
CA ASP A 144 -14.24 7.76 -10.39
C ASP A 144 -14.55 9.14 -11.00
N ILE A 145 -14.28 10.23 -10.28
CA ILE A 145 -14.32 11.59 -10.83
C ILE A 145 -12.96 11.87 -11.48
N PRO A 146 -12.91 12.25 -12.77
CA PRO A 146 -11.66 12.54 -13.46
C PRO A 146 -10.81 13.57 -12.70
N GLY A 147 -9.59 13.18 -12.33
CA GLY A 147 -8.58 14.04 -11.71
C GLY A 147 -8.77 14.29 -10.22
N VAL A 148 -9.89 13.85 -9.63
CA VAL A 148 -10.22 14.22 -8.25
C VAL A 148 -9.88 13.09 -7.29
N GLY A 149 -9.27 13.44 -6.16
CA GLY A 149 -8.97 12.57 -5.05
C GLY A 149 -10.14 12.39 -4.09
N VAL A 150 -10.14 11.27 -3.38
CA VAL A 150 -11.11 10.95 -2.32
C VAL A 150 -10.40 10.26 -1.16
N ARG A 151 -11.02 10.23 0.01
CA ARG A 151 -10.50 9.49 1.16
C ARG A 151 -10.38 8.00 0.83
N ALA A 152 -9.21 7.41 1.11
CA ALA A 152 -8.99 5.99 0.99
C ALA A 152 -9.68 5.23 2.15
N ASN A 153 -10.65 4.39 1.81
CA ASN A 153 -11.43 3.57 2.77
C ASN A 153 -11.05 2.08 2.75
N GLU A 154 -10.25 1.66 1.77
CA GLU A 154 -9.86 0.28 1.50
C GLU A 154 -8.35 0.20 1.23
N SER A 155 -7.79 -1.00 1.34
CA SER A 155 -6.40 -1.24 0.97
C SER A 155 -6.22 -1.10 -0.53
N GLY A 156 -5.19 -0.37 -0.97
CA GLY A 156 -4.98 -0.09 -2.39
C GLY A 156 -3.85 0.89 -2.65
N GLN A 157 -3.82 1.42 -3.88
CA GLN A 157 -2.87 2.46 -4.26
C GLN A 157 -3.31 3.81 -3.64
N ILE A 158 -2.41 4.46 -2.94
CA ILE A 158 -2.63 5.74 -2.26
C ILE A 158 -1.75 6.79 -2.92
N LEU A 159 -2.32 7.97 -3.16
CA LEU A 159 -1.61 9.12 -3.72
C LEU A 159 -0.75 9.81 -2.66
N GLY A 160 -1.30 9.97 -1.45
CA GLY A 160 -0.65 10.75 -0.39
C GLY A 160 -1.47 10.84 0.89
N ILE A 161 -1.08 11.79 1.75
CA ILE A 161 -1.72 12.09 3.04
C ILE A 161 -2.28 13.51 3.00
N ALA A 162 -3.53 13.69 3.42
CA ALA A 162 -4.15 15.00 3.54
C ALA A 162 -3.46 15.85 4.63
N LEU A 163 -3.12 17.09 4.29
CA LEU A 163 -2.56 18.07 5.23
C LEU A 163 -3.62 19.08 5.71
N GLU A 164 -4.83 19.02 5.16
CA GLU A 164 -5.96 19.88 5.51
C GLU A 164 -7.26 19.07 5.59
N ASP A 165 -8.20 19.58 6.39
CA ASP A 165 -9.55 19.04 6.49
C ASP A 165 -10.41 19.47 5.28
N TYR A 166 -11.27 18.57 4.81
CA TYR A 166 -12.28 18.87 3.80
C TYR A 166 -13.62 18.22 4.14
N SER A 167 -14.59 19.08 4.46
CA SER A 167 -15.95 18.71 4.86
C SER A 167 -16.99 19.63 4.20
N PRO A 168 -17.24 19.47 2.88
CA PRO A 168 -18.28 20.21 2.19
C PRO A 168 -19.68 19.74 2.62
N SER A 169 -20.69 20.57 2.41
CA SER A 169 -22.08 20.23 2.72
C SER A 169 -22.70 19.23 1.74
N ASN A 170 -22.21 19.21 0.49
CA ASN A 170 -22.64 18.28 -0.55
C ASN A 170 -21.49 17.37 -0.97
N SER A 171 -21.79 16.09 -1.22
CA SER A 171 -20.80 15.07 -1.55
C SER A 171 -20.27 15.10 -2.98
N GLU A 172 -20.90 15.87 -3.85
CA GLU A 172 -20.44 16.11 -5.21
C GLU A 172 -19.61 17.39 -5.35
N ASP A 173 -19.51 18.19 -4.29
CA ASP A 173 -18.67 19.38 -4.31
C ASP A 173 -17.20 18.96 -4.44
N ILE A 174 -16.50 19.65 -5.34
CA ILE A 174 -15.06 19.51 -5.54
C ILE A 174 -14.41 20.73 -4.90
N GLY A 175 -13.47 20.48 -4.00
CA GLY A 175 -12.66 21.49 -3.36
C GLY A 175 -11.18 21.23 -3.57
N GLN A 176 -10.35 22.11 -3.03
CA GLN A 176 -8.90 21.96 -3.05
C GLN A 176 -8.39 21.87 -1.63
N ILE A 177 -7.50 20.91 -1.41
CA ILE A 177 -6.74 20.78 -0.17
C ILE A 177 -5.26 20.58 -0.45
N LEU A 178 -4.44 20.93 0.52
CA LEU A 178 -3.03 20.57 0.51
C LEU A 178 -2.85 19.08 0.87
N VAL A 179 -2.05 18.37 0.08
CA VAL A 179 -1.75 16.95 0.25
C VAL A 179 -0.24 16.74 0.14
N PHE A 180 0.31 15.91 1.03
CA PHE A 180 1.66 15.39 0.87
C PHE A 180 1.62 14.18 -0.06
N VAL A 181 2.00 14.39 -1.32
CA VAL A 181 2.06 13.37 -2.37
C VAL A 181 3.23 12.44 -2.10
N ASP A 182 2.91 11.16 -1.94
CA ASP A 182 3.87 10.07 -1.77
C ASP A 182 3.16 8.76 -2.19
N ILE A 183 3.26 8.47 -3.49
CA ILE A 183 2.49 7.43 -4.15
C ILE A 183 3.01 6.06 -3.72
N LYS A 184 2.17 5.31 -3.00
CA LYS A 184 2.50 3.98 -2.49
C LYS A 184 1.26 3.11 -2.32
N THR A 185 1.45 1.80 -2.34
CA THR A 185 0.41 0.86 -1.92
C THR A 185 0.37 0.82 -0.39
N SER A 186 -0.82 0.92 0.18
CA SER A 186 -1.01 0.87 1.64
C SER A 186 -2.14 -0.07 2.01
N PHE A 187 -1.93 -0.75 3.13
CA PHE A 187 -2.87 -1.72 3.70
C PHE A 187 -3.65 -1.02 4.81
N ILE A 188 -4.88 -0.61 4.50
CA ILE A 188 -5.79 -0.09 5.49
C ILE A 188 -6.41 -1.29 6.20
N ASP A 189 -5.94 -1.54 7.42
CA ASP A 189 -6.52 -2.50 8.36
C ASP A 189 -7.94 -2.03 8.73
N LYS A 190 -8.91 -2.31 7.84
CA LYS A 190 -10.32 -2.16 8.17
C LYS A 190 -10.56 -3.06 9.37
N LYS A 191 -10.79 -2.49 10.57
CA LYS A 191 -11.17 -3.25 11.77
C LYS A 191 -12.31 -4.17 11.39
N ILE A 192 -11.98 -5.44 11.16
CA ILE A 192 -12.87 -6.44 10.60
C ILE A 192 -14.05 -6.54 11.56
N SER A 193 -15.20 -6.05 11.11
CA SER A 193 -16.46 -6.31 11.79
C SER A 193 -16.67 -7.82 11.76
N LYS A 194 -17.17 -8.41 12.86
CA LYS A 194 -17.17 -9.86 13.15
C LYS A 194 -18.04 -10.73 12.22
N ASN A 195 -18.34 -10.29 11.01
CA ASN A 195 -19.30 -10.91 10.13
C ASN A 195 -18.61 -11.76 9.05
N LEU A 196 -18.78 -13.09 9.15
CA LEU A 196 -18.19 -14.07 8.23
C LEU A 196 -18.54 -13.80 6.76
N LEU A 197 -19.73 -13.24 6.51
CA LEU A 197 -20.19 -12.90 5.16
C LEU A 197 -19.44 -11.69 4.57
N GLU A 198 -18.99 -10.74 5.40
CA GLU A 198 -18.15 -9.62 4.96
C GLU A 198 -16.73 -10.12 4.65
N ILE A 199 -16.18 -11.01 5.49
CA ILE A 199 -14.88 -11.66 5.26
C ILE A 199 -14.87 -12.43 3.93
N LEU A 200 -15.93 -13.18 3.64
CA LEU A 200 -16.09 -13.89 2.38
C LEU A 200 -16.16 -12.91 1.19
N LYS A 201 -16.92 -11.82 1.29
CA LYS A 201 -17.00 -10.81 0.23
C LYS A 201 -15.67 -10.11 -0.01
N THR A 202 -14.97 -9.68 1.04
CA THR A 202 -13.66 -9.00 0.92
C THR A 202 -12.57 -9.94 0.40
N SER A 203 -12.64 -11.23 0.72
CA SER A 203 -11.73 -12.24 0.14
C SER A 203 -11.98 -12.45 -1.36
N LEU A 204 -13.22 -12.27 -1.83
CA LEU A 204 -13.60 -12.38 -3.24
C LEU A 204 -13.29 -11.10 -4.05
N THR A 205 -13.20 -9.94 -3.40
CA THR A 205 -12.90 -8.65 -4.05
C THR A 205 -11.44 -8.23 -3.90
N SER A 206 -10.57 -9.10 -3.36
CA SER A 206 -9.14 -8.81 -3.24
C SER A 206 -8.50 -8.69 -4.63
N PRO A 207 -7.72 -7.63 -4.91
CA PRO A 207 -7.04 -7.42 -6.19
C PRO A 207 -6.04 -8.53 -6.58
N PHE A 208 -5.72 -9.45 -5.68
CA PHE A 208 -4.66 -10.45 -5.84
C PHE A 208 -5.16 -11.85 -6.23
N MET A 209 -6.47 -12.07 -6.30
CA MET A 209 -7.05 -13.33 -6.77
C MET A 209 -8.11 -13.00 -7.80
N THR A 210 -7.93 -13.43 -9.03
CA THR A 210 -9.02 -13.34 -10.00
C THR A 210 -10.24 -14.05 -9.38
N PRO A 211 -11.46 -13.46 -9.39
CA PRO A 211 -12.62 -14.04 -8.70
C PRO A 211 -12.91 -15.52 -9.06
N ILE A 212 -12.42 -15.96 -10.23
CA ILE A 212 -12.47 -17.34 -10.70
C ILE A 212 -11.54 -18.29 -9.93
N GLU A 213 -10.37 -17.83 -9.46
CA GLU A 213 -9.43 -18.63 -8.66
C GLU A 213 -9.98 -18.92 -7.27
N ALA A 214 -10.60 -17.95 -6.60
CA ALA A 214 -11.21 -18.16 -5.30
C ALA A 214 -12.33 -19.22 -5.36
N LEU A 215 -13.15 -19.20 -6.41
CA LEU A 215 -14.20 -20.20 -6.65
C LEU A 215 -13.59 -21.60 -6.88
N ARG A 216 -12.49 -21.67 -7.64
CA ARG A 216 -11.75 -22.91 -7.90
C ARG A 216 -11.22 -23.56 -6.62
N TYR A 217 -10.59 -22.78 -5.74
CA TYR A 217 -10.09 -23.29 -4.45
C TYR A 217 -11.23 -23.79 -3.56
N LEU A 218 -12.37 -23.07 -3.52
CA LEU A 218 -13.54 -23.50 -2.76
C LEU A 218 -14.13 -24.82 -3.28
N LEU A 219 -14.24 -24.98 -4.60
CA LEU A 219 -14.71 -26.23 -5.22
C LEU A 219 -13.75 -27.40 -4.95
N ALA A 220 -12.43 -27.17 -4.96
CA ALA A 220 -11.44 -28.19 -4.62
C ALA A 220 -11.62 -28.65 -3.16
N ILE A 221 -11.74 -27.73 -2.20
CA ILE A 221 -11.96 -28.05 -0.78
C ILE A 221 -13.25 -28.86 -0.58
N LEU A 222 -14.36 -28.42 -1.20
CA LEU A 222 -15.64 -29.14 -1.12
C LEU A 222 -15.56 -30.55 -1.71
N THR A 223 -14.84 -30.73 -2.82
CA THR A 223 -14.68 -32.03 -3.48
C THR A 223 -13.88 -33.01 -2.63
N VAL A 224 -12.78 -32.54 -2.01
CA VAL A 224 -11.99 -33.33 -1.06
C VAL A 224 -12.88 -33.71 0.11
N PHE A 225 -13.55 -32.73 0.74
CA PHE A 225 -14.40 -32.98 1.89
C PHE A 225 -15.51 -34.00 1.59
N ALA A 226 -16.21 -33.85 0.46
CA ALA A 226 -17.26 -34.78 0.03
C ALA A 226 -16.71 -36.20 -0.18
N SER A 227 -15.53 -36.33 -0.80
CA SER A 227 -14.91 -37.62 -1.07
C SER A 227 -14.47 -38.34 0.22
N PHE A 228 -13.97 -37.59 1.20
CA PHE A 228 -13.67 -38.13 2.53
C PHE A 228 -14.94 -38.54 3.29
N VAL A 229 -16.00 -37.72 3.27
CA VAL A 229 -17.29 -38.05 3.92
C VAL A 229 -17.90 -39.31 3.30
N ILE A 230 -17.94 -39.40 1.96
CA ILE A 230 -18.45 -40.58 1.25
C ILE A 230 -17.57 -41.80 1.53
N GLY A 231 -16.26 -41.66 1.48
CA GLY A 231 -15.31 -42.73 1.77
C GLY A 231 -15.49 -43.31 3.17
N PHE A 232 -15.44 -42.47 4.20
CA PHE A 232 -15.62 -42.92 5.59
C PHE A 232 -17.02 -43.45 5.88
N SER A 233 -18.07 -42.80 5.35
CA SER A 233 -19.45 -43.27 5.53
C SER A 233 -19.69 -44.64 4.90
N SER A 234 -19.18 -44.84 3.68
CA SER A 234 -19.25 -46.12 2.96
C SER A 234 -18.46 -47.21 3.70
N PHE A 235 -17.21 -46.92 4.08
CA PHE A 235 -16.36 -47.86 4.82
C PHE A 235 -16.97 -48.28 6.16
N GLY A 236 -17.48 -47.32 6.93
CA GLY A 236 -18.08 -47.60 8.24
C GLY A 236 -19.29 -48.53 8.12
N LYS A 237 -20.19 -48.26 7.16
CA LYS A 237 -21.38 -49.09 6.94
C LYS A 237 -21.02 -50.50 6.45
N ILE A 238 -20.12 -50.62 5.47
CA ILE A 238 -19.79 -51.90 4.83
C ILE A 238 -18.87 -52.76 5.70
N THR A 239 -17.95 -52.15 6.44
CA THR A 239 -17.04 -52.87 7.33
C THR A 239 -17.77 -53.39 8.56
N GLY A 240 -18.75 -52.66 9.09
CA GLY A 240 -19.55 -53.10 10.23
C GLY A 240 -20.24 -54.46 9.97
N THR A 241 -20.92 -54.60 8.83
CA THR A 241 -21.58 -55.86 8.45
C THR A 241 -20.58 -56.98 8.16
N SER A 242 -19.42 -56.64 7.58
CA SER A 242 -18.35 -57.60 7.33
C SER A 242 -17.71 -58.14 8.63
N VAL A 243 -17.55 -57.29 9.64
CA VAL A 243 -17.02 -57.68 10.96
C VAL A 243 -18.05 -58.46 11.76
N GLU A 244 -19.33 -58.09 11.72
CA GLU A 244 -20.41 -58.87 12.34
C GLU A 244 -20.47 -60.29 11.77
N ALA A 245 -20.37 -60.43 10.44
CA ALA A 245 -20.35 -61.72 9.77
C ALA A 245 -19.14 -62.58 10.20
N LEU A 246 -17.96 -61.97 10.38
CA LEU A 246 -16.77 -62.66 10.88
C LEU A 246 -16.94 -63.15 12.32
N GLY A 247 -17.57 -62.33 13.17
CA GLY A 247 -17.89 -62.68 14.55
C GLY A 247 -18.90 -63.82 14.66
N ARG A 248 -19.88 -63.87 13.75
CA ARG A 248 -20.93 -64.91 13.74
C ARG A 248 -20.50 -66.23 13.10
N ASN A 249 -19.55 -66.20 12.16
CA ASN A 249 -19.06 -67.40 11.48
C ASN A 249 -17.53 -67.36 11.28
N PRO A 250 -16.75 -67.77 12.30
CA PRO A 250 -15.29 -67.74 12.22
C PRO A 250 -14.72 -68.73 11.19
N MET A 251 -15.45 -69.79 10.83
CA MET A 251 -15.00 -70.78 9.84
C MET A 251 -14.90 -70.19 8.42
N ALA A 252 -15.72 -69.18 8.10
CA ALA A 252 -15.64 -68.43 6.85
C ALA A 252 -14.61 -67.27 6.89
N GLY A 253 -13.78 -67.21 7.95
CA GLY A 253 -12.99 -66.04 8.27
C GLY A 253 -12.00 -65.59 7.20
N ASN A 254 -11.40 -66.54 6.45
CA ASN A 254 -10.51 -66.21 5.33
C ASN A 254 -11.25 -65.59 4.13
N SER A 255 -12.52 -65.93 3.92
CA SER A 255 -13.33 -65.32 2.85
C SER A 255 -13.74 -63.89 3.25
N ILE A 256 -14.23 -63.72 4.47
CA ILE A 256 -14.70 -62.43 4.99
C ILE A 256 -13.55 -61.44 5.15
N ARG A 257 -12.38 -61.87 5.62
CA ARG A 257 -11.19 -61.02 5.71
C ARG A 257 -10.77 -60.44 4.36
N ARG A 258 -10.85 -61.24 3.29
CA ARG A 258 -10.57 -60.76 1.93
C ARG A 258 -11.56 -59.69 1.47
N VAL A 259 -12.85 -59.84 1.83
CA VAL A 259 -13.88 -58.84 1.54
C VAL A 259 -13.65 -57.54 2.30
N VAL A 260 -13.29 -57.60 3.58
CA VAL A 260 -12.94 -56.40 4.38
C VAL A 260 -11.75 -55.66 3.76
N ILE A 261 -10.69 -56.38 3.41
CA ILE A 261 -9.50 -55.79 2.77
C ILE A 261 -9.87 -55.16 1.42
N PHE A 262 -10.67 -55.85 0.60
CA PHE A 262 -11.13 -55.31 -0.68
C PHE A 262 -11.93 -54.02 -0.51
N ASN A 263 -12.86 -53.98 0.44
CA ASN A 263 -13.65 -52.78 0.73
C ASN A 263 -12.79 -51.62 1.25
N PHE A 264 -11.81 -51.92 2.11
CA PHE A 264 -10.84 -50.92 2.55
C PHE A 264 -10.06 -50.32 1.38
N VAL A 265 -9.53 -51.16 0.49
CA VAL A 265 -8.82 -50.70 -0.72
C VAL A 265 -9.74 -49.86 -1.61
N LEU A 266 -10.98 -50.29 -1.80
CA LEU A 266 -11.98 -49.54 -2.58
C LEU A 266 -12.24 -48.15 -1.98
N THR A 267 -12.36 -48.04 -0.66
CA THR A 267 -12.50 -46.74 0.02
C THR A 267 -11.29 -45.84 -0.21
N VAL A 268 -10.08 -46.38 -0.09
CA VAL A 268 -8.85 -45.63 -0.35
C VAL A 268 -8.81 -45.13 -1.79
N ILE A 269 -9.23 -45.96 -2.76
CA ILE A 269 -9.33 -45.57 -4.17
C ILE A 269 -10.33 -44.42 -4.35
N ILE A 270 -11.52 -44.49 -3.74
CA ILE A 270 -12.54 -43.43 -3.84
C ILE A 270 -11.97 -42.10 -3.29
N MET A 271 -11.27 -42.12 -2.16
CA MET A 271 -10.64 -40.92 -1.60
C MET A 271 -9.51 -40.39 -2.49
N ALA A 272 -8.70 -41.28 -3.07
CA ALA A 272 -7.63 -40.91 -4.00
C ALA A 272 -8.17 -40.28 -5.29
N VAL A 273 -9.28 -40.79 -5.82
CA VAL A 273 -9.97 -40.19 -6.98
C VAL A 273 -10.49 -38.81 -6.64
N GLY A 274 -11.08 -38.62 -5.45
CA GLY A 274 -11.51 -37.30 -4.98
C GLY A 274 -10.37 -36.29 -4.91
N LEU A 275 -9.21 -36.70 -4.40
CA LEU A 275 -8.00 -35.88 -4.38
C LEU A 275 -7.48 -35.57 -5.79
N ALA A 276 -7.51 -36.54 -6.71
CA ALA A 276 -7.12 -36.34 -8.09
C ALA A 276 -8.03 -35.31 -8.80
N ILE A 277 -9.34 -35.40 -8.61
CA ILE A 277 -10.29 -34.42 -9.15
C ILE A 277 -10.01 -33.03 -8.57
N ALA A 278 -9.80 -32.92 -7.26
CA ALA A 278 -9.46 -31.64 -6.64
C ALA A 278 -8.14 -31.06 -7.18
N TYR A 279 -7.13 -31.90 -7.42
CA TYR A 279 -5.89 -31.48 -8.07
C TYR A 279 -6.13 -30.96 -9.50
N PHE A 280 -6.93 -31.66 -10.30
CA PHE A 280 -7.30 -31.18 -11.63
C PHE A 280 -8.03 -29.84 -11.57
N VAL A 281 -8.93 -29.65 -10.60
CA VAL A 281 -9.60 -28.36 -10.39
C VAL A 281 -8.59 -27.26 -10.08
N LEU A 282 -7.55 -27.52 -9.29
CA LEU A 282 -6.52 -26.51 -8.99
C LEU A 282 -5.68 -26.14 -10.21
N VAL A 283 -5.25 -27.13 -10.99
CA VAL A 283 -4.33 -26.94 -12.11
C VAL A 283 -4.99 -26.35 -13.35
N LEU A 284 -6.24 -26.72 -13.63
CA LEU A 284 -6.95 -26.39 -14.87
C LEU A 284 -7.76 -25.12 -14.72
#